data_AF-A0A1F7QT40-F1
#
_entry.id   AF-A0A1F7QT40-F1
#
_cell.length_a   1.000
_cell.length_b   1.000
_cell.length_c   1.000
_cell.angle_alpha   90.00
_cell.angle_beta   90.00
_cell.angle_gamma   90.00
#
_symmetry.space_group_name_H-M   'P 1'
#
loop_
_entity.id
_entity.type
_entity.pdbx_description
1 polymer ?
#
loop_
_entity_poly.entity_id
_entity_poly.type
_entity_poly.pdbx_seq_one_letter_code
_entity_poly.pdbx_strand_id
1 'polypeptide(L)'
;MFGKINDAYESVKNGLEVEVNLATAEQKERLADAKMALADIKIAYADLIEENDSLKRKQNDDKNIHIDGTCYAKNVDGKNYAICPKCWEDEGKAIMLNGIGAGSPDCPKCKNYYDVDESKYENLQ
;
A
#
# COMPACT_ATOMS: atom_id res chain seq x y z
N MET A 1 -9.80 4.66 4.83
CA MET A 1 -9.88 6.07 4.38
C MET A 1 -10.60 6.17 3.03
N PHE A 2 -10.34 5.24 2.11
CA PHE A 2 -10.90 5.17 0.75
C PHE A 2 -12.44 5.11 0.65
N GLY A 3 -13.09 4.30 1.50
CA GLY A 3 -14.56 4.25 1.55
C GLY A 3 -15.17 5.64 1.76
N LYS A 4 -14.59 6.44 2.66
CA LYS A 4 -15.12 7.76 3.03
C LYS A 4 -15.17 8.76 1.86
N ILE A 5 -14.24 8.68 0.90
CA ILE A 5 -14.21 9.60 -0.26
C ILE A 5 -15.20 9.14 -1.32
N ASN A 6 -15.31 7.83 -1.56
CA ASN A 6 -16.34 7.32 -2.46
C ASN A 6 -17.75 7.56 -1.89
N ASP A 7 -17.93 7.36 -0.59
CA ASP A 7 -19.19 7.66 0.12
C ASP A 7 -19.52 9.16 0.05
N ALA A 8 -18.50 10.03 0.13
CA ALA A 8 -18.67 11.47 -0.06
C ALA A 8 -19.04 11.83 -1.50
N TYR A 9 -18.39 11.22 -2.51
CA TYR A 9 -18.74 11.38 -3.92
C TYR A 9 -20.19 10.98 -4.18
N GLU A 10 -20.62 9.80 -3.73
CA GLU A 10 -21.99 9.33 -3.93
C GLU A 10 -23.00 10.20 -3.16
N SER A 11 -22.66 10.67 -1.96
CA SER A 11 -23.52 11.60 -1.20
C SER A 11 -23.70 12.94 -1.91
N VAL A 12 -22.62 13.51 -2.46
CA VAL A 12 -22.67 14.77 -3.22
C VAL A 12 -23.44 14.57 -4.53
N LYS A 13 -23.16 13.49 -5.27
CA LYS A 13 -23.89 13.14 -6.50
C LYS A 13 -25.39 12.99 -6.24
N ASN A 14 -25.77 12.26 -5.18
CA ASN A 14 -27.17 12.07 -4.81
C ASN A 14 -27.83 13.38 -4.36
N GLY A 15 -27.13 14.24 -3.61
CA GLY A 15 -27.61 15.57 -3.25
C GLY A 15 -27.89 16.46 -4.48
N LEU A 16 -26.99 16.41 -5.47
CA LEU A 16 -27.12 17.10 -6.75
C LEU A 16 -28.27 16.53 -7.61
N GLU A 17 -28.65 15.26 -7.45
CA GLU A 17 -29.79 14.65 -8.16
C GLU A 17 -31.15 15.07 -7.57
N VAL A 18 -31.23 15.32 -6.26
CA VAL A 18 -32.48 15.70 -5.58
C VAL A 18 -32.91 17.14 -5.93
N GLU A 19 -32.00 18.04 -6.30
CA GLU A 19 -32.31 19.44 -6.65
C GLU A 19 -32.91 19.65 -8.06
N VAL A 20 -32.89 18.62 -8.93
CA VAL A 20 -33.23 18.76 -10.36
C VAL A 20 -34.71 19.10 -10.63
N ASN A 21 -35.61 18.73 -9.71
CA ASN A 21 -37.06 18.83 -9.95
C ASN A 21 -37.66 20.21 -9.69
N LEU A 22 -36.92 21.14 -9.06
CA LEU A 22 -37.38 22.52 -8.76
C LEU A 22 -36.49 23.62 -9.37
N ALA A 23 -35.45 23.24 -10.11
CA ALA A 23 -34.41 24.14 -10.61
C ALA A 23 -34.75 24.82 -11.94
N THR A 24 -34.36 26.09 -12.08
CA THR A 24 -34.40 26.84 -13.35
C THR A 24 -33.43 26.25 -14.39
N ALA A 25 -33.57 26.64 -15.67
CA ALA A 25 -32.66 26.18 -16.73
C ALA A 25 -31.19 26.49 -16.42
N GLU A 26 -30.91 27.69 -15.89
CA GLU A 26 -29.56 28.11 -15.47
C GLU A 26 -29.01 27.27 -14.31
N GLN A 27 -29.87 26.92 -13.34
CA GLN A 27 -29.47 26.04 -12.23
C GLN A 27 -29.18 24.61 -12.71
N LYS A 28 -29.93 24.11 -13.72
CA LYS A 28 -29.67 22.80 -14.34
C LYS A 28 -28.36 22.78 -15.12
N GLU A 29 -27.99 23.88 -15.76
CA GLU A 29 -26.70 24.02 -16.45
C GLU A 29 -25.54 23.97 -15.45
N ARG A 30 -25.58 24.81 -14.41
CA ARG A 30 -24.56 24.80 -13.33
C ARG A 30 -24.44 23.44 -12.64
N LEU A 31 -25.57 22.73 -12.52
CA LEU A 31 -25.61 21.39 -11.96
C LEU A 31 -24.93 20.36 -12.87
N ALA A 32 -25.11 20.47 -14.19
CA ALA A 32 -24.42 19.62 -15.15
C ALA A 32 -22.90 19.87 -15.11
N ASP A 33 -22.47 21.13 -15.05
CA ASP A 33 -21.06 21.50 -14.93
C ASP A 33 -20.46 20.97 -13.62
N ALA A 34 -21.17 21.10 -12.50
CA ALA A 34 -20.74 20.56 -11.22
C ALA A 34 -20.59 19.04 -11.25
N LYS A 35 -21.50 18.33 -11.93
CA LYS A 35 -21.41 16.86 -12.10
C LYS A 35 -20.21 16.46 -12.97
N MET A 36 -19.91 17.21 -14.03
CA MET A 36 -18.74 16.97 -14.86
C MET A 36 -17.44 17.19 -14.08
N ALA A 37 -17.32 18.32 -13.38
CA ALA A 37 -16.15 18.60 -12.54
C ALA A 37 -15.96 17.54 -11.44
N LEU A 38 -17.05 17.03 -10.85
CA LEU A 38 -16.99 15.96 -9.86
C LEU A 38 -16.51 14.62 -10.47
N ALA A 39 -16.90 14.33 -11.70
CA ALA A 39 -16.41 13.15 -12.42
C ALA A 39 -14.91 13.26 -12.72
N ASP A 40 -14.44 14.43 -13.19
CA ASP A 40 -13.02 14.67 -13.45
C ASP A 40 -12.17 14.51 -12.18
N ILE A 41 -12.64 15.02 -11.05
CA ILE A 41 -11.98 14.84 -9.75
C ILE A 41 -11.91 13.35 -9.37
N LYS A 42 -12.97 12.57 -9.63
CA LYS A 42 -12.98 11.13 -9.33
C LYS A 42 -11.94 10.38 -10.15
N ILE A 43 -11.76 10.74 -11.43
CA ILE A 43 -10.75 10.16 -12.32
C ILE A 43 -9.35 10.51 -11.83
N ALA A 44 -9.05 11.80 -11.64
CA ALA A 44 -7.74 12.24 -11.16
C ALA A 44 -7.37 11.64 -9.80
N TYR A 45 -8.34 11.45 -8.91
CA TYR A 45 -8.13 10.78 -7.64
C TYR A 45 -7.80 9.29 -7.80
N ALA A 46 -8.43 8.59 -8.73
CA ALA A 46 -8.11 7.19 -9.03
C ALA A 46 -6.67 7.06 -9.56
N ASP A 47 -6.26 7.93 -10.48
CA ASP A 47 -4.90 7.95 -11.03
C ASP A 47 -3.86 8.17 -9.93
N LEU A 48 -4.10 9.13 -9.02
CA LEU A 48 -3.22 9.39 -7.89
C LEU A 48 -3.12 8.21 -6.91
N ILE A 49 -4.19 7.42 -6.76
CA ILE A 49 -4.14 6.18 -5.96
C ILE A 49 -3.20 5.17 -6.62
N GLU A 50 -3.39 4.92 -7.91
CA GLU A 50 -2.56 3.96 -8.64
C GLU A 50 -1.09 4.35 -8.62
N GLU A 51 -0.79 5.64 -8.80
CA GLU A 51 0.56 6.17 -8.70
C GLU A 51 1.12 6.00 -7.28
N ASN A 52 0.34 6.31 -6.24
CA ASN A 52 0.78 6.15 -4.85
C ASN A 52 1.09 4.69 -4.51
N ASP A 53 0.24 3.76 -4.94
CA ASP A 53 0.45 2.33 -4.74
C ASP A 53 1.66 1.81 -5.53
N SER A 54 1.87 2.30 -6.76
CA SER A 54 3.05 2.00 -7.57
C SER A 54 4.34 2.50 -6.89
N LEU A 55 4.33 3.73 -6.38
CA LEU A 55 5.47 4.31 -5.67
C LEU A 55 5.78 3.58 -4.36
N LYS A 56 4.76 3.16 -3.61
CA LYS A 56 4.95 2.33 -2.41
C LYS A 56 5.57 0.97 -2.73
N ARG A 57 5.14 0.33 -3.83
CA ARG A 57 5.76 -0.95 -4.27
C ARG A 57 7.22 -0.74 -4.65
N LYS A 58 7.53 0.25 -5.48
CA LYS A 58 8.92 0.58 -5.85
C LYS A 58 9.80 0.88 -4.65
N GLN A 59 9.29 1.66 -3.68
CA GLN A 59 10.01 1.96 -2.45
C GLN A 59 10.28 0.70 -1.60
N ASN A 60 9.39 -0.29 -1.64
CA ASN A 60 9.56 -1.56 -0.95
C ASN A 60 10.54 -2.50 -1.68
N ASP A 61 10.57 -2.45 -3.01
CA ASP A 61 11.48 -3.26 -3.84
C ASP A 61 12.93 -2.73 -3.74
N ASP A 62 13.13 -1.41 -3.73
CA ASP A 62 14.47 -0.79 -3.65
C ASP A 62 15.17 -0.97 -2.28
N LYS A 63 14.43 -1.41 -1.24
CA LYS A 63 14.95 -1.57 0.12
C LYS A 63 15.32 -3.00 0.51
N ASN A 64 14.91 -4.01 -0.28
CA ASN A 64 14.96 -5.39 0.17
C ASN A 64 15.52 -6.36 -0.87
N ILE A 65 16.39 -7.26 -0.42
CA ILE A 65 16.98 -8.33 -1.23
C ILE A 65 16.26 -9.63 -0.86
N HIS A 66 15.79 -10.38 -1.85
CA HIS A 66 15.24 -11.73 -1.64
C HIS A 66 16.28 -12.76 -2.04
N ILE A 67 16.71 -13.60 -1.11
CA ILE A 67 17.68 -14.68 -1.37
C ILE A 67 17.07 -15.97 -0.82
N ASP A 68 16.90 -16.96 -1.70
CA ASP A 68 16.45 -18.32 -1.38
C ASP A 68 15.21 -18.37 -0.45
N GLY A 69 14.21 -17.54 -0.72
CA GLY A 69 12.96 -17.49 0.05
C GLY A 69 13.01 -16.70 1.36
N THR A 70 14.16 -16.10 1.69
CA THR A 70 14.32 -15.21 2.83
C THR A 70 14.38 -13.75 2.36
N CYS A 71 13.60 -12.88 3.01
CA CYS A 71 13.57 -11.44 2.70
C CYS A 71 14.55 -10.72 3.63
N TYR A 72 15.37 -9.82 3.08
CA TYR A 72 16.36 -9.06 3.82
C TYR A 72 16.07 -7.57 3.72
N ALA A 73 16.05 -6.88 4.86
CA ALA A 73 15.95 -5.43 4.91
C ALA A 73 17.32 -4.79 4.98
N LYS A 74 17.58 -3.82 4.10
CA LYS A 74 18.79 -3.01 4.12
C LYS A 74 18.65 -1.91 5.17
N ASN A 75 19.45 -1.97 6.24
CA ASN A 75 19.46 -0.93 7.26
C ASN A 75 20.31 0.28 6.84
N VAL A 76 20.11 1.42 7.50
CA VAL A 76 20.83 2.68 7.28
C VAL A 76 22.34 2.53 7.45
N ASP A 77 22.75 1.56 8.28
CA ASP A 77 24.16 1.24 8.57
C ASP A 77 24.81 0.33 7.51
N GLY A 78 24.13 0.06 6.40
CA GLY A 78 24.60 -0.79 5.30
C GLY A 78 24.52 -2.30 5.56
N LYS A 79 24.14 -2.72 6.78
CA LYS A 79 23.96 -4.13 7.15
C LYS A 79 22.58 -4.65 6.75
N ASN A 80 22.55 -5.88 6.24
CA ASN A 80 21.33 -6.61 5.90
C ASN A 80 20.85 -7.46 7.08
N TYR A 81 19.56 -7.43 7.39
CA TYR A 81 18.94 -8.26 8.43
C TYR A 81 17.81 -9.11 7.84
N ALA A 82 17.75 -10.39 8.22
CA ALA A 82 16.66 -11.26 7.78
C ALA A 82 15.35 -10.85 8.46
N ILE A 83 14.32 -10.64 7.63
CA ILE A 83 12.97 -10.29 8.05
C ILE A 83 11.98 -11.36 7.61
N CYS A 84 10.86 -11.44 8.30
CA CYS A 84 9.79 -12.38 7.99
C CYS A 84 9.12 -12.03 6.64
N PRO A 85 9.26 -12.86 5.58
CA PRO A 85 8.67 -12.58 4.27
C PRO A 85 7.15 -12.51 4.34
N LYS A 86 6.48 -13.40 5.08
CA LYS A 86 5.02 -13.36 5.23
C LYS A 86 4.49 -12.07 5.86
N CYS A 87 5.13 -11.59 6.92
CA CYS A 87 4.71 -10.32 7.55
C CYS A 87 4.99 -9.11 6.66
N TRP A 88 5.97 -9.23 5.78
CA TRP A 88 6.25 -8.22 4.78
C TRP A 88 5.21 -8.23 3.66
N GLU A 89 4.90 -9.39 3.09
CA GLU A 89 3.92 -9.54 2.01
C GLU A 89 2.49 -9.19 2.46
N ASP A 90 2.07 -9.67 3.64
CA ASP A 90 0.70 -9.49 4.12
C ASP A 90 0.44 -8.06 4.64
N GLU A 91 1.44 -7.42 5.26
CA GLU A 91 1.24 -6.17 6.02
C GLU A 91 2.29 -5.08 5.77
N GLY A 92 3.30 -5.31 4.92
CA GLY A 92 4.40 -4.37 4.70
C GLY A 92 5.27 -4.13 5.93
N LYS A 93 5.33 -5.10 6.87
CA LYS A 93 6.05 -4.94 8.15
C LYS A 93 7.35 -5.74 8.17
N ALA A 94 8.47 -5.03 8.33
CA ALA A 94 9.80 -5.63 8.47
C ALA A 94 10.01 -6.17 9.89
N ILE A 95 9.50 -7.38 10.15
CA ILE A 95 9.68 -8.07 11.44
C ILE A 95 10.99 -8.86 11.38
N MET A 96 11.98 -8.48 12.20
CA MET A 96 13.20 -9.27 12.35
C MET A 96 12.90 -10.67 12.84
N LEU A 97 13.59 -11.64 12.24
CA LEU A 97 13.54 -13.02 12.68
C LEU A 97 14.44 -13.23 13.91
N ASN A 98 13.98 -14.03 14.87
CA ASN A 98 14.78 -14.39 16.04
C ASN A 98 15.73 -15.55 15.69
N GLY A 99 16.94 -15.56 16.26
CA GLY A 99 17.80 -16.75 16.22
C GLY A 99 18.63 -16.96 14.95
N ILE A 100 18.93 -15.91 14.18
CA ILE A 100 19.93 -15.98 13.09
C ILE A 100 21.28 -16.41 13.70
N GLY A 101 21.68 -17.68 13.56
CA GLY A 101 22.92 -18.24 14.15
C GLY A 101 22.77 -19.48 15.04
N ALA A 102 21.55 -19.96 15.35
CA ALA A 102 21.36 -21.08 16.28
C ALA A 102 20.29 -22.11 15.88
N GLY A 103 19.97 -22.18 14.59
CA GLY A 103 18.91 -23.06 14.09
C GLY A 103 17.61 -22.29 13.86
N SER A 104 17.17 -22.40 12.61
CA SER A 104 15.87 -22.06 12.05
C SER A 104 15.09 -20.91 12.71
N PRO A 105 15.23 -19.69 12.17
CA PRO A 105 14.56 -18.53 12.69
C PRO A 105 13.03 -18.63 12.66
N ASP A 106 12.41 -18.23 13.77
CA ASP A 106 10.97 -18.01 13.85
C ASP A 106 10.63 -16.52 13.85
N CYS A 107 9.48 -16.18 13.27
CA CYS A 107 8.93 -14.83 13.35
C CYS A 107 8.18 -14.65 14.68
N PRO A 108 8.58 -13.69 15.54
CA PRO A 108 7.91 -13.49 16.83
C PRO A 108 6.44 -13.10 16.70
N LYS A 109 6.06 -12.50 15.56
CA LYS A 109 4.71 -11.99 15.29
C LYS A 109 3.77 -13.04 14.72
N CYS A 110 4.13 -13.68 13.61
CA CYS A 110 3.25 -14.65 12.94
C CYS A 110 3.57 -16.11 13.27
N LYS A 111 4.63 -16.36 14.03
CA LYS A 111 5.10 -17.70 14.44
C LYS A 111 5.47 -18.64 13.28
N ASN A 112 5.63 -18.10 12.07
CA ASN A 112 6.20 -18.84 10.96
C ASN A 112 7.65 -19.21 11.25
N TYR A 113 8.02 -20.40 10.83
CA TYR A 113 9.35 -20.97 10.93
C TYR A 113 10.02 -20.92 9.56
N TYR A 114 11.30 -20.56 9.54
CA TYR A 114 12.09 -20.47 8.32
C TYR A 114 13.36 -21.29 8.50
N ASP A 115 13.68 -22.11 7.50
CA ASP A 115 14.95 -22.81 7.45
C ASP A 115 15.94 -21.92 6.72
N VAL A 116 16.89 -21.33 7.44
CA VAL A 116 17.88 -20.43 6.85
C VAL A 116 19.26 -21.05 6.95
N ASP A 117 19.98 -21.02 5.84
CA ASP A 117 21.35 -21.51 5.75
C ASP A 117 22.32 -20.40 6.16
N GLU A 118 22.96 -20.57 7.31
CA GLU A 118 23.90 -19.61 7.91
C GLU A 118 25.11 -19.28 7.02
N SER A 119 25.50 -20.19 6.12
CA SER A 119 26.64 -19.99 5.21
C SER A 119 26.40 -18.90 4.15
N LYS A 120 25.15 -18.50 3.93
CA LYS A 120 24.78 -17.49 2.93
C LYS A 120 24.80 -16.06 3.47
N TYR A 121 24.93 -15.90 4.80
CA TYR A 121 24.93 -14.60 5.48
C TYR A 121 26.28 -13.88 5.40
N GLU A 122 27.40 -14.61 5.31
CA GLU A 122 28.74 -14.01 5.25
C GLU A 122 29.02 -13.28 3.94
N ASN A 123 28.28 -13.60 2.86
CA ASN A 123 28.44 -12.98 1.54
C ASN A 123 27.57 -11.71 1.34
N LEU A 124 26.91 -11.21 2.40
CA LEU A 124 25.99 -10.07 2.36
C LEU A 124 26.53 -8.80 3.05
N GLN A 125 27.81 -8.79 3.42
CA GLN A 125 28.55 -7.60 3.87
C GLN A 125 29.01 -6.75 2.67
#